data_AF-A0A3D9CAB3-F1
#
_entry.id   AF-A0A3D9CAB3-F1
#
_cell.length_a   1.000
_cell.length_b   1.000
_cell.length_c   1.000
_cell.angle_alpha   90.00
_cell.angle_beta   90.00
_cell.angle_gamma   90.00
#
_symmetry.space_group_name_H-M   'P 1'
#
loop_
_entity.id
_entity.type
_entity.pdbx_description
1 polymer ?
#
loop_
_entity_poly.entity_id
_entity_poly.type
_entity_poly.pdbx_seq_one_letter_code
_entity_poly.pdbx_strand_id
1 'polypeptide(L)'
;MTVFAIILISVVYILISNKIFIGSTDSEFTDYLKNNHVLANDKIDGKLFDDSFYNSQVILLGEVHGYADNQKLDQELLTFLNQKAGVRYYIAEMDSTNSHKLNLFLHGNTKDQNLLKEVVLAVQKRIPQQSSKELLEKWNHMYDYNQTLQDSLKISVIGIDTDFNDNSRKISRDSAMIMNFKNSVKKLNIGHKKFYGLFGFYHVLQHGVKKNEKPFAERLKNSGFKTSSIVSYTLDSEMYLPKNPQFPTPDDQKVGWINADGPLMLVKGINDFKEFTQPNSITLFKLNANSSPYQHSNKLISVKSTMFGESFTPKENTNTLDYFQYMVLLRNSKALTPLQ
;
A
#
# COMPACT_ATOMS: atom_id res chain seq x y z
N MET A 1 1.38 -34.26 -32.29
CA MET A 1 0.61 -33.07 -31.84
C MET A 1 1.03 -31.87 -32.67
N THR A 2 0.09 -31.10 -33.20
CA THR A 2 0.38 -29.84 -33.92
C THR A 2 0.80 -28.74 -32.95
N VAL A 3 1.60 -27.76 -33.39
CA VAL A 3 2.02 -26.58 -32.59
C VAL A 3 0.82 -25.87 -31.94
N PHE A 4 -0.29 -25.75 -32.68
CA PHE A 4 -1.53 -25.17 -32.17
C PHE A 4 -2.09 -25.92 -30.94
N ALA A 5 -2.05 -27.25 -30.94
CA ALA A 5 -2.50 -28.07 -29.83
C ALA A 5 -1.62 -27.88 -28.60
N ILE A 6 -0.30 -27.70 -28.77
CA ILE A 6 0.64 -27.44 -27.66
C ILE A 6 0.36 -26.06 -27.03
N ILE A 7 0.09 -25.05 -27.84
CA ILE A 7 -0.27 -23.71 -27.37
C ILE A 7 -1.58 -23.78 -26.58
N LEU A 8 -2.59 -24.45 -27.13
CA LEU A 8 -3.89 -24.59 -26.46
C LEU A 8 -3.77 -25.31 -25.12
N ILE A 9 -3.03 -26.43 -25.07
CA ILE A 9 -2.77 -27.19 -23.84
C ILE A 9 -2.07 -26.30 -22.81
N SER A 10 -1.07 -25.51 -23.22
CA SER A 10 -0.36 -24.57 -22.34
C SER A 10 -1.29 -23.51 -21.77
N VAL A 11 -2.17 -22.93 -22.60
CA VAL A 11 -3.16 -21.93 -22.15
C VAL A 11 -4.13 -22.54 -21.14
N VAL A 12 -4.68 -23.73 -21.45
CA VAL A 12 -5.60 -24.44 -20.54
C VAL A 12 -4.91 -24.79 -19.23
N TYR A 13 -3.67 -25.27 -19.27
CA TYR A 13 -2.87 -25.54 -18.07
C TYR A 13 -2.69 -24.30 -17.21
N ILE A 14 -2.35 -23.15 -17.81
CA ILE A 14 -2.20 -21.87 -17.08
C ILE A 14 -3.52 -21.46 -16.43
N LEU A 15 -4.64 -21.53 -17.15
CA LEU A 15 -5.96 -21.18 -16.61
C LEU A 15 -6.35 -22.07 -15.42
N ILE A 16 -6.14 -23.38 -15.55
CA ILE A 16 -6.41 -24.34 -14.46
C ILE A 16 -5.47 -24.09 -13.28
N SER A 17 -4.16 -23.95 -13.52
CA SER A 17 -3.17 -23.67 -12.48
C SER A 17 -3.47 -22.38 -11.72
N ASN A 18 -3.87 -21.32 -12.43
CA ASN A 18 -4.24 -20.05 -11.82
C ASN A 18 -5.51 -20.18 -10.97
N LYS A 19 -6.53 -20.90 -11.47
CA LYS A 19 -7.76 -21.16 -10.71
C LYS A 19 -7.51 -21.99 -9.46
N ILE A 20 -6.66 -23.02 -9.55
CA ILE A 20 -6.25 -23.83 -8.39
C ILE A 20 -5.48 -22.99 -7.38
N PHE A 21 -4.56 -22.13 -7.83
CA PHE A 21 -3.77 -21.27 -6.95
C PHE A 21 -4.65 -20.26 -6.19
N ILE A 22 -5.55 -19.57 -6.89
CA ILE A 22 -6.45 -18.60 -6.26
C ILE A 22 -7.39 -19.30 -5.26
N GLY A 23 -7.89 -20.48 -5.63
CA GLY A 23 -8.88 -21.23 -4.85
C GLY A 23 -10.31 -20.75 -5.09
N SER A 24 -11.28 -21.58 -4.70
CA SER A 24 -12.70 -21.18 -4.62
C SER A 24 -12.97 -20.41 -3.34
N THR A 25 -14.17 -19.85 -3.24
CA THR A 25 -14.71 -19.30 -1.99
C THR A 25 -14.74 -20.38 -0.91
N ASP A 26 -14.44 -19.98 0.32
CA ASP A 26 -14.34 -20.83 1.50
C ASP A 26 -15.22 -20.29 2.64
N SER A 27 -16.17 -21.11 3.11
CA SER A 27 -17.21 -20.69 4.05
C SER A 27 -16.67 -20.21 5.38
N GLU A 28 -15.57 -20.80 5.87
CA GLU A 28 -14.96 -20.38 7.15
C GLU A 28 -14.50 -18.91 7.08
N PHE A 29 -13.95 -18.51 5.92
CA PHE A 29 -13.45 -17.17 5.70
C PHE A 29 -14.59 -16.20 5.41
N THR A 30 -15.59 -16.58 4.61
CA THR A 30 -16.74 -15.71 4.33
C THR A 30 -17.57 -15.45 5.58
N ASP A 31 -17.80 -16.47 6.42
CA ASP A 31 -18.53 -16.32 7.68
C ASP A 31 -17.83 -15.36 8.64
N TYR A 32 -16.49 -15.42 8.69
CA TYR A 32 -15.68 -14.45 9.43
C TYR A 32 -15.81 -13.04 8.83
N LEU A 33 -15.64 -12.88 7.51
CA LEU A 33 -15.63 -11.58 6.84
C LEU A 33 -16.97 -10.86 6.91
N LYS A 34 -18.09 -11.59 6.97
CA LYS A 34 -19.45 -11.03 7.13
C LYS A 34 -19.57 -10.01 8.26
N ASN A 35 -18.84 -10.20 9.36
CA ASN A 35 -18.86 -9.31 10.53
C ASN A 35 -17.59 -8.44 10.66
N ASN A 36 -16.61 -8.58 9.76
CA ASN A 36 -15.28 -7.98 9.87
C ASN A 36 -14.91 -7.13 8.64
N HIS A 37 -15.88 -6.43 8.06
CA HIS A 37 -15.67 -5.51 6.96
C HIS A 37 -16.48 -4.21 7.11
N VAL A 38 -16.04 -3.15 6.43
CA VAL A 38 -16.78 -1.90 6.29
C VAL A 38 -16.52 -1.27 4.92
N LEU A 39 -17.55 -0.69 4.33
CA LEU A 39 -17.42 0.11 3.12
C LEU A 39 -16.80 1.47 3.47
N ALA A 40 -15.71 1.84 2.80
CA ALA A 40 -14.90 3.02 3.05
C ALA A 40 -14.86 3.99 1.85
N ASN A 41 -15.93 4.02 1.04
CA ASN A 41 -15.97 4.78 -0.23
C ASN A 41 -15.73 6.28 -0.06
N ASP A 42 -16.31 6.89 0.98
CA ASP A 42 -16.29 8.35 1.15
C ASP A 42 -15.68 8.78 2.48
N LYS A 43 -15.78 7.94 3.51
CA LYS A 43 -15.25 8.23 4.83
C LYS A 43 -14.98 6.96 5.62
N ILE A 44 -13.83 6.92 6.27
CA ILE A 44 -13.52 5.89 7.26
C ILE A 44 -14.16 6.29 8.59
N ASP A 45 -15.11 5.50 9.07
CA ASP A 45 -15.86 5.79 10.32
C ASP A 45 -15.15 5.28 11.59
N GLY A 46 -14.16 4.42 11.42
CA GLY A 46 -13.33 3.85 12.48
C GLY A 46 -13.93 2.66 13.22
N LYS A 47 -15.13 2.19 12.86
CA LYS A 47 -15.81 1.08 13.57
C LYS A 47 -15.04 -0.23 13.50
N LEU A 48 -14.26 -0.41 12.44
CA LEU A 48 -13.48 -1.62 12.24
C LEU A 48 -12.18 -1.65 13.06
N PHE A 49 -11.71 -0.51 13.53
CA PHE A 49 -10.47 -0.41 14.30
C PHE A 49 -10.76 -0.52 15.79
N ASP A 50 -9.94 -1.31 16.49
CA ASP A 50 -10.03 -1.50 17.94
C ASP A 50 -8.82 -0.89 18.66
N ASP A 51 -8.76 -1.09 19.98
CA ASP A 51 -7.66 -0.61 20.81
C ASP A 51 -6.30 -1.15 20.36
N SER A 52 -6.22 -2.35 19.77
CA SER A 52 -4.95 -2.88 19.28
C SER A 52 -4.40 -2.02 18.13
N PHE A 53 -5.29 -1.61 17.22
CA PHE A 53 -4.96 -0.68 16.15
C PHE A 53 -4.60 0.70 16.71
N TYR A 54 -5.44 1.27 17.57
CA TYR A 54 -5.20 2.60 18.14
C TYR A 54 -4.03 2.62 19.14
N ASN A 55 -3.52 1.48 19.62
CA ASN A 55 -2.28 1.40 20.40
C ASN A 55 -1.02 1.31 19.53
N SER A 56 -1.17 1.19 18.21
CA SER A 56 -0.03 1.20 17.30
C SER A 56 0.64 2.56 17.28
N GLN A 57 1.97 2.54 17.28
CA GLN A 57 2.78 3.74 17.13
C GLN A 57 3.00 4.06 15.65
N VAL A 58 3.14 3.04 14.81
CA VAL A 58 3.30 3.19 13.36
C VAL A 58 2.19 2.43 12.65
N ILE A 59 1.46 3.10 11.77
CA ILE A 59 0.42 2.49 10.93
C ILE A 59 0.89 2.60 9.49
N LEU A 60 0.95 1.49 8.76
CA LEU A 60 1.45 1.46 7.39
C LEU A 60 0.35 0.98 6.45
N LEU A 61 0.13 1.71 5.36
CA LEU A 61 -0.68 1.28 4.22
C LEU A 61 0.25 0.79 3.11
N GLY A 62 0.05 -0.44 2.65
CA GLY A 62 0.76 -1.06 1.55
C GLY A 62 -0.07 -1.08 0.28
N GLU A 63 0.56 -0.78 -0.85
CA GLU A 63 -0.11 -0.79 -2.16
C GLU A 63 0.65 -1.52 -3.26
N VAL A 64 -0.09 -2.01 -4.25
CA VAL A 64 0.42 -2.12 -5.62
C VAL A 64 0.25 -0.74 -6.25
N HIS A 65 1.32 -0.16 -6.80
CA HIS A 65 1.29 1.19 -7.37
C HIS A 65 0.40 1.28 -8.62
N GLY A 66 0.02 2.50 -9.01
CA GLY A 66 -0.63 2.78 -10.30
C GLY A 66 -2.15 2.93 -10.26
N TYR A 67 -2.78 2.77 -9.09
CA TYR A 67 -4.24 2.86 -8.93
C TYR A 67 -4.64 4.18 -8.25
N ALA A 68 -5.61 4.88 -8.83
CA ALA A 68 -6.10 6.17 -8.33
C ALA A 68 -6.68 6.08 -6.91
N ASP A 69 -7.44 5.03 -6.62
CA ASP A 69 -8.09 4.87 -5.32
C ASP A 69 -7.10 4.65 -4.18
N ASN A 70 -5.84 4.30 -4.45
CA ASN A 70 -4.82 4.29 -3.41
C ASN A 70 -4.55 5.70 -2.87
N GLN A 71 -4.48 6.72 -3.74
CA GLN A 71 -4.27 8.10 -3.30
C GLN A 71 -5.48 8.63 -2.52
N LYS A 72 -6.69 8.24 -2.94
CA LYS A 72 -7.93 8.52 -2.22
C LYS A 72 -7.92 7.87 -0.83
N LEU A 73 -7.65 6.57 -0.76
CA LEU A 73 -7.57 5.81 0.49
C LEU A 73 -6.52 6.40 1.44
N ASP A 74 -5.35 6.75 0.92
CA ASP A 74 -4.25 7.33 1.70
C ASP A 74 -4.63 8.70 2.30
N GLN A 75 -5.27 9.56 1.51
CA GLN A 75 -5.81 10.84 1.98
C GLN A 75 -6.82 10.64 3.12
N GLU A 76 -7.78 9.73 2.91
CA GLU A 76 -8.85 9.46 3.88
C GLU A 76 -8.30 8.87 5.18
N LEU A 77 -7.37 7.91 5.10
CA LEU A 77 -6.71 7.35 6.29
C LEU A 77 -5.89 8.40 7.04
N LEU A 78 -5.11 9.22 6.34
CA LEU A 78 -4.31 10.28 6.98
C LEU A 78 -5.21 11.28 7.71
N THR A 79 -6.26 11.74 7.05
CA THR A 79 -7.25 12.66 7.63
C THR A 79 -7.95 12.04 8.83
N PHE A 80 -8.44 10.81 8.68
CA PHE A 80 -9.09 10.04 9.76
C PHE A 80 -8.17 9.85 10.97
N LEU A 81 -6.91 9.42 10.76
CA LEU A 81 -5.95 9.18 11.83
C LEU A 81 -5.50 10.47 12.51
N ASN A 82 -5.42 11.58 11.78
CA ASN A 82 -5.19 12.89 12.37
C ASN A 82 -6.35 13.27 13.31
N GLN A 83 -7.60 13.15 12.85
CA GLN A 83 -8.79 13.49 13.63
C GLN A 83 -9.00 12.58 14.85
N LYS A 84 -8.78 11.27 14.71
CA LYS A 84 -9.10 10.29 15.76
C LYS A 84 -7.95 9.99 16.70
N ALA A 85 -6.71 9.99 16.21
CA ALA A 85 -5.55 9.54 16.97
C ALA A 85 -4.44 10.60 17.07
N GLY A 86 -4.67 11.83 16.57
CA GLY A 86 -3.69 12.91 16.59
C GLY A 86 -2.44 12.61 15.77
N VAL A 87 -2.54 11.72 14.77
CA VAL A 87 -1.43 11.42 13.87
C VAL A 87 -1.09 12.67 13.05
N ARG A 88 0.16 13.10 13.14
CA ARG A 88 0.63 14.32 12.46
C ARG A 88 1.99 14.18 11.79
N TYR A 89 2.56 12.97 11.82
CA TYR A 89 3.80 12.67 11.12
C TYR A 89 3.51 11.60 10.07
N TYR A 90 3.47 12.05 8.81
CA TYR A 90 3.36 11.17 7.65
C TYR A 90 4.76 10.71 7.26
N ILE A 91 5.06 9.42 7.35
CA ILE A 91 6.33 8.85 6.86
C ILE A 91 6.18 8.45 5.40
N ALA A 92 7.07 8.94 4.55
CA ALA A 92 6.93 8.81 3.10
C ALA A 92 8.02 7.92 2.50
N GLU A 93 7.65 7.13 1.50
CA GLU A 93 8.54 6.49 0.52
C GLU A 93 9.18 7.55 -0.42
N MET A 94 9.83 8.54 0.19
CA MET A 94 10.41 9.72 -0.42
C MET A 94 11.67 10.10 0.35
N ASP A 95 12.65 10.72 -0.31
CA ASP A 95 13.85 11.19 0.37
C ASP A 95 13.62 12.44 1.25
N SER A 96 14.61 12.75 2.08
CA SER A 96 14.55 13.90 2.99
C SER A 96 14.47 15.25 2.27
N THR A 97 15.02 15.35 1.06
CA THR A 97 15.05 16.59 0.26
C THR A 97 13.66 16.94 -0.25
N ASN A 98 12.98 15.98 -0.88
CA ASN A 98 11.64 16.18 -1.43
C ASN A 98 10.59 16.30 -0.33
N SER A 99 10.74 15.56 0.78
CA SER A 99 9.85 15.75 1.93
C SER A 99 10.04 17.10 2.61
N HIS A 100 11.24 17.67 2.61
CA HIS A 100 11.46 19.06 3.07
C HIS A 100 10.70 20.06 2.19
N LYS A 101 10.80 19.95 0.86
CA LYS A 101 10.03 20.79 -0.09
C LYS A 101 8.52 20.64 0.12
N LEU A 102 8.04 19.41 0.32
CA LEU A 102 6.63 19.16 0.58
C LEU A 102 6.16 19.81 1.90
N ASN A 103 7.00 19.81 2.94
CA ASN A 103 6.68 20.54 4.16
C ASN A 103 6.66 22.06 3.96
N LEU A 104 7.58 22.62 3.17
CA LEU A 104 7.54 24.05 2.83
C LEU A 104 6.23 24.41 2.12
N PHE A 105 5.74 23.55 1.23
CA PHE A 105 4.41 23.69 0.65
C PHE A 105 3.32 23.59 1.72
N LEU A 106 3.26 22.50 2.49
CA LEU A 106 2.18 22.21 3.46
C LEU A 106 2.04 23.26 4.58
N HIS A 107 3.15 23.88 5.00
CA HIS A 107 3.19 24.87 6.08
C HIS A 107 3.32 26.31 5.56
N GLY A 108 3.39 26.49 4.25
CA GLY A 108 3.53 27.81 3.63
C GLY A 108 2.26 28.67 3.78
N ASN A 109 2.45 29.97 3.91
CA ASN A 109 1.35 30.95 3.93
C ASN A 109 0.62 31.05 2.56
N THR A 110 1.23 30.51 1.50
CA THR A 110 0.65 30.44 0.16
C THR A 110 0.72 29.01 -0.37
N LYS A 111 -0.27 28.63 -1.17
CA LYS A 111 -0.39 27.31 -1.78
C LYS A 111 0.47 27.18 -3.04
N ASP A 112 1.80 27.11 -2.87
CA ASP A 112 2.77 27.09 -3.97
C ASP A 112 2.65 25.84 -4.87
N GLN A 113 1.86 25.97 -5.94
CA GLN A 113 1.62 24.88 -6.90
C GLN A 113 2.87 24.44 -7.66
N ASN A 114 3.84 25.35 -7.86
CA ASN A 114 5.06 25.03 -8.59
C ASN A 114 5.96 24.12 -7.74
N LEU A 115 6.10 24.44 -6.46
CA LEU A 115 6.84 23.62 -5.51
C LEU A 115 6.20 22.24 -5.35
N LEU A 116 4.87 22.18 -5.26
CA LEU A 116 4.17 20.90 -5.20
C LEU A 116 4.38 20.08 -6.49
N LYS A 117 4.24 20.71 -7.66
CA LYS A 117 4.48 20.06 -8.95
C LYS A 117 5.91 19.49 -9.03
N GLU A 118 6.91 20.23 -8.53
CA GLU A 118 8.30 19.76 -8.47
C GLU A 118 8.43 18.48 -7.62
N VAL A 119 7.82 18.45 -6.43
CA VAL A 119 7.83 17.27 -5.55
C VAL A 119 7.18 16.07 -6.24
N VAL A 120 6.01 16.26 -6.85
CA VAL A 120 5.27 15.17 -7.53
C VAL A 120 6.09 14.63 -8.70
N LEU A 121 6.66 15.49 -9.54
CA LEU A 121 7.52 15.06 -10.64
C LEU A 121 8.78 14.31 -10.16
N ALA A 122 9.36 14.72 -9.02
CA ALA A 122 10.53 14.04 -8.47
C ALA A 122 10.24 12.58 -8.06
N VAL A 123 9.02 12.26 -7.62
CA VAL A 123 8.59 10.88 -7.29
C VAL A 123 8.75 9.95 -8.48
N GLN A 124 8.60 10.44 -9.71
CA GLN A 124 8.73 9.64 -10.92
C GLN A 124 10.09 8.93 -11.02
N LYS A 125 11.16 9.51 -10.45
CA LYS A 125 12.50 8.90 -10.47
C LYS A 125 12.58 7.57 -9.73
N ARG A 126 11.74 7.40 -8.70
CA ARG A 126 11.78 6.23 -7.82
C ARG A 126 10.56 5.33 -8.03
N ILE A 127 9.38 5.93 -8.16
CA ILE A 127 8.11 5.23 -8.31
C ILE A 127 7.36 5.88 -9.49
N PRO A 128 7.74 5.58 -10.74
CA PRO A 128 7.14 6.17 -11.94
C PRO A 128 5.61 6.11 -11.95
N GLN A 129 5.04 5.01 -11.44
CA GLN A 129 3.61 4.75 -11.36
C GLN A 129 2.86 5.71 -10.42
N GLN A 130 3.53 6.42 -9.50
CA GLN A 130 2.88 7.30 -8.53
C GLN A 130 2.86 8.78 -8.95
N SER A 131 3.78 9.23 -9.80
CA SER A 131 3.83 10.63 -10.26
C SER A 131 2.61 10.93 -11.14
N SER A 132 1.63 11.63 -10.56
CA SER A 132 0.28 11.67 -11.11
C SER A 132 -0.50 12.92 -10.68
N LYS A 133 -1.62 13.18 -11.35
CA LYS A 133 -2.57 14.22 -10.96
C LYS A 133 -3.19 13.93 -9.59
N GLU A 134 -3.52 12.68 -9.31
CA GLU A 134 -4.15 12.26 -8.06
C GLU A 134 -3.20 12.43 -6.87
N LEU A 135 -1.89 12.18 -7.05
CA LEU A 135 -0.88 12.48 -6.02
C LEU A 135 -0.77 14.00 -5.76
N LEU A 136 -0.83 14.81 -6.82
CA LEU A 136 -0.84 16.28 -6.71
C LEU A 136 -2.11 16.77 -6.02
N GLU A 137 -3.27 16.24 -6.37
CA GLU A 137 -4.57 16.56 -5.77
C GLU A 137 -4.61 16.19 -4.29
N LYS A 138 -4.13 14.99 -3.92
CA LYS A 138 -4.00 14.58 -2.51
C LYS A 138 -3.24 15.62 -1.71
N TRP A 139 -2.05 16.01 -2.14
CA TRP A 139 -1.24 16.96 -1.37
C TRP A 139 -1.83 18.38 -1.38
N ASN A 140 -2.51 18.77 -2.47
CA ASN A 140 -3.31 19.99 -2.49
C ASN A 140 -4.42 19.98 -1.45
N HIS A 141 -5.13 18.86 -1.30
CA HIS A 141 -6.13 18.69 -0.26
C HIS A 141 -5.52 18.72 1.14
N MET A 142 -4.38 18.04 1.33
CA MET A 142 -3.69 18.02 2.63
C MET A 142 -3.17 19.41 3.05
N TYR A 143 -2.79 20.28 2.09
CA TYR A 143 -2.50 21.67 2.38
C TYR A 143 -3.72 22.39 2.95
N ASP A 144 -4.87 22.30 2.25
CA ASP A 144 -6.10 22.98 2.69
C ASP A 144 -6.53 22.48 4.06
N TYR A 145 -6.48 21.16 4.26
CA TYR A 145 -6.76 20.54 5.55
C TYR A 145 -5.82 21.07 6.64
N ASN A 146 -4.51 21.14 6.40
CA ASN A 146 -3.54 21.70 7.36
C ASN A 146 -3.85 23.17 7.74
N GLN A 147 -4.40 23.98 6.83
CA GLN A 147 -4.76 25.37 7.16
C GLN A 147 -5.96 25.46 8.11
N THR A 148 -6.78 24.41 8.19
CA THR A 148 -7.89 24.34 9.16
C THR A 148 -7.45 23.89 10.56
N LEU A 149 -6.24 23.36 10.70
CA LEU A 149 -5.74 22.78 11.94
C LEU A 149 -5.01 23.83 12.79
N GLN A 150 -5.11 23.65 14.11
CA GLN A 150 -4.19 24.29 15.04
C GLN A 150 -2.76 23.81 14.78
N ASP A 151 -1.78 24.68 15.04
CA ASP A 151 -0.35 24.38 14.77
C ASP A 151 0.14 23.07 15.41
N SER A 152 -0.43 22.69 16.56
CA SER A 152 -0.09 21.45 17.26
C SER A 152 -0.58 20.16 16.57
N LEU A 153 -1.51 20.27 15.61
CA LEU A 153 -2.13 19.15 14.89
C LEU A 153 -1.73 19.09 13.41
N LYS A 154 -1.12 20.15 12.87
CA LYS A 154 -0.68 20.22 11.47
C LYS A 154 0.19 19.03 11.10
N ILE A 155 -0.09 18.44 9.94
CA ILE A 155 0.60 17.28 9.42
C ILE A 155 1.94 17.73 8.83
N SER A 156 3.00 17.00 9.18
CA SER A 156 4.33 17.11 8.60
C SER A 156 4.75 15.80 7.97
N VAL A 157 5.50 15.88 6.89
CA VAL A 157 6.03 14.73 6.14
C VAL A 157 7.47 14.44 6.55
N ILE A 158 7.82 13.17 6.74
CA ILE A 158 9.18 12.71 6.99
C ILE A 158 9.55 11.76 5.87
N GLY A 159 10.44 12.21 4.99
CA GLY A 159 11.04 11.35 3.97
C GLY A 159 12.04 10.40 4.61
N ILE A 160 11.79 9.10 4.49
CA ILE A 160 12.64 8.06 5.06
C ILE A 160 13.36 7.25 3.99
N ASP A 161 13.06 7.43 2.71
CA ASP A 161 13.76 6.72 1.64
C ASP A 161 15.17 7.30 1.41
N THR A 162 15.95 6.55 0.67
CA THR A 162 17.23 6.95 0.09
C THR A 162 17.07 8.06 -0.95
N ASP A 163 18.10 8.89 -1.09
CA ASP A 163 18.17 9.98 -2.09
C ASP A 163 17.78 9.48 -3.48
N PHE A 164 16.88 10.19 -4.15
CA PHE A 164 16.41 9.84 -5.49
C PHE A 164 17.50 9.93 -6.57
N ASN A 165 18.59 10.65 -6.31
CA ASN A 165 19.72 10.81 -7.24
C ASN A 165 20.91 9.90 -6.90
N ASP A 166 20.89 9.21 -5.75
CA ASP A 166 21.95 8.29 -5.36
C ASP A 166 21.50 6.83 -5.51
N ASN A 167 22.22 6.09 -6.35
CA ASN A 167 22.02 4.65 -6.56
C ASN A 167 23.17 3.80 -6.00
N SER A 168 24.17 4.39 -5.33
CA SER A 168 25.39 3.74 -4.82
C SER A 168 25.19 2.96 -3.50
N ARG A 169 23.96 2.50 -3.24
CA ARG A 169 23.55 1.99 -1.93
C ARG A 169 24.39 0.82 -1.45
N LYS A 170 25.00 0.96 -0.27
CA LYS A 170 25.76 -0.09 0.42
C LYS A 170 24.89 -1.06 1.23
N ILE A 171 23.63 -0.68 1.48
CA ILE A 171 22.65 -1.46 2.25
C ILE A 171 21.32 -1.52 1.48
N SER A 172 20.48 -2.50 1.83
CA SER A 172 19.13 -2.61 1.25
C SER A 172 18.30 -1.34 1.51
N ARG A 173 17.34 -1.05 0.61
CA ARG A 173 16.44 0.11 0.72
C ARG A 173 15.70 0.13 2.07
N ASP A 174 15.12 -0.99 2.50
CA ASP A 174 14.46 -1.11 3.81
C ASP A 174 15.40 -0.92 5.01
N SER A 175 16.67 -1.34 4.88
CA SER A 175 17.69 -1.04 5.90
C SER A 175 17.94 0.47 6.01
N ALA A 176 18.02 1.16 4.89
CA ALA A 176 18.17 2.62 4.87
C ALA A 176 16.91 3.31 5.44
N MET A 177 15.71 2.85 5.08
CA MET A 177 14.45 3.40 5.58
C MET A 177 14.34 3.35 7.10
N ILE A 178 14.64 2.20 7.73
CA ILE A 178 14.59 2.13 9.20
C ILE A 178 15.66 3.00 9.86
N MET A 179 16.85 3.13 9.27
CA MET A 179 17.91 3.99 9.79
C MET A 179 17.49 5.47 9.74
N ASN A 180 16.99 5.90 8.58
CA ASN A 180 16.50 7.26 8.35
C ASN A 180 15.33 7.57 9.28
N PHE A 181 14.36 6.66 9.42
CA PHE A 181 13.24 6.82 10.34
C PHE A 181 13.71 7.02 11.78
N LYS A 182 14.56 6.11 12.31
CA LYS A 182 15.07 6.21 13.68
C LYS A 182 15.87 7.49 13.91
N ASN A 183 16.66 7.92 12.93
CA ASN A 183 17.42 9.16 12.99
C ASN A 183 16.50 10.38 13.04
N SER A 184 15.47 10.44 12.18
CA SER A 184 14.48 11.52 12.15
C SER A 184 13.68 11.59 13.46
N VAL A 185 13.21 10.43 13.96
CA VAL A 185 12.47 10.33 15.22
C VAL A 185 13.30 10.84 16.40
N LYS A 186 14.59 10.45 16.47
CA LYS A 186 15.52 10.92 17.50
C LYS A 186 15.79 12.41 17.39
N LYS A 187 16.13 12.89 16.19
CA LYS A 187 16.51 14.30 15.93
C LYS A 187 15.37 15.26 16.28
N LEU A 188 14.13 14.89 15.96
CA LEU A 188 12.95 15.70 16.23
C LEU A 188 12.37 15.50 17.63
N ASN A 189 12.91 14.57 18.43
CA ASN A 189 12.40 14.17 19.75
C ASN A 189 10.90 13.75 19.73
N ILE A 190 10.52 12.97 18.73
CA ILE A 190 9.12 12.53 18.49
C ILE A 190 8.93 11.03 18.71
N GLY A 191 9.80 10.38 19.47
CA GLY A 191 9.74 8.94 19.76
C GLY A 191 8.49 8.48 20.52
N HIS A 192 7.72 9.41 21.08
CA HIS A 192 6.45 9.15 21.77
C HIS A 192 5.22 9.47 20.89
N LYS A 193 5.44 9.87 19.63
CA LYS A 193 4.38 10.24 18.68
C LYS A 193 3.98 9.05 17.81
N LYS A 194 2.82 9.20 17.16
CA LYS A 194 2.28 8.24 16.19
C LYS A 194 2.61 8.67 14.76
N PHE A 195 2.77 7.68 13.89
CA PHE A 195 3.16 7.83 12.50
C PHE A 195 2.21 7.05 11.60
N TYR A 196 1.98 7.58 10.40
CA TYR A 196 1.25 6.91 9.33
C TYR A 196 1.98 7.07 8.00
N GLY A 197 1.85 6.13 7.07
CA GLY A 197 2.37 6.32 5.72
C GLY A 197 1.95 5.25 4.72
N LEU A 198 1.92 5.63 3.45
CA LEU A 198 1.73 4.75 2.28
C LEU A 198 3.08 4.32 1.69
N PHE A 199 3.22 3.02 1.42
CA PHE A 199 4.40 2.40 0.84
C PHE A 199 4.01 1.31 -0.17
N GLY A 200 4.95 0.91 -1.03
CA GLY A 200 4.83 -0.31 -1.82
C GLY A 200 4.60 -1.54 -0.93
N PHE A 201 3.77 -2.47 -1.41
CA PHE A 201 3.23 -3.63 -0.67
C PHE A 201 4.27 -4.36 0.19
N TYR A 202 5.46 -4.64 -0.37
CA TYR A 202 6.50 -5.37 0.34
C TYR A 202 6.94 -4.67 1.63
N HIS A 203 7.11 -3.35 1.61
CA HIS A 203 7.68 -2.58 2.72
C HIS A 203 6.83 -2.65 3.99
N VAL A 204 5.52 -2.89 3.86
CA VAL A 204 4.60 -2.94 5.01
C VAL A 204 4.45 -4.35 5.61
N LEU A 205 5.07 -5.37 5.01
CA LEU A 205 5.02 -6.72 5.54
C LEU A 205 5.82 -6.83 6.84
N GLN A 206 5.14 -7.25 7.92
CA GLN A 206 5.73 -7.35 9.25
C GLN A 206 6.62 -8.59 9.46
N HIS A 207 6.77 -9.40 8.42
CA HIS A 207 7.69 -10.52 8.38
C HIS A 207 8.22 -10.67 6.94
N GLY A 208 9.52 -10.93 6.79
CA GLY A 208 10.14 -11.17 5.49
C GLY A 208 9.76 -12.53 4.93
N VAL A 209 9.54 -12.59 3.61
CA VAL A 209 9.30 -13.84 2.86
C VAL A 209 10.60 -14.56 2.49
N LYS A 210 11.72 -13.83 2.35
CA LYS A 210 13.04 -14.38 2.06
C LYS A 210 13.90 -14.42 3.33
N LYS A 211 14.92 -15.29 3.38
CA LYS A 211 15.74 -15.50 4.59
C LYS A 211 16.56 -14.26 5.00
N ASN A 212 17.09 -13.52 4.03
CA ASN A 212 18.03 -12.41 4.25
C ASN A 212 17.44 -11.02 3.96
N GLU A 213 16.17 -10.94 3.57
CA GLU A 213 15.50 -9.69 3.26
C GLU A 213 14.40 -9.45 4.30
N LYS A 214 14.54 -8.33 5.02
CA LYS A 214 13.56 -7.88 6.03
C LYS A 214 12.91 -6.60 5.53
N PRO A 215 11.58 -6.57 5.38
CA PRO A 215 10.87 -5.36 5.05
C PRO A 215 10.91 -4.33 6.18
N PHE A 216 10.58 -3.09 5.85
CA PHE A 216 10.59 -1.96 6.77
C PHE A 216 9.69 -2.20 8.00
N ALA A 217 8.49 -2.75 7.82
CA ALA A 217 7.60 -3.03 8.95
C ALA A 217 8.15 -4.11 9.91
N GLU A 218 8.80 -5.16 9.42
CA GLU A 218 9.50 -6.12 10.28
C GLU A 218 10.64 -5.42 11.06
N ARG A 219 11.38 -4.51 10.42
CA ARG A 219 12.47 -3.76 11.06
C ARG A 219 11.96 -2.79 12.13
N LEU A 220 10.78 -2.21 11.94
CA LEU A 220 10.09 -1.40 12.95
C LEU A 220 9.77 -2.23 14.20
N LYS A 221 9.13 -3.39 14.02
CA LYS A 221 8.81 -4.32 15.13
C LYS A 221 10.07 -4.77 15.87
N ASN A 222 11.09 -5.19 15.13
CA ASN A 222 12.39 -5.58 15.69
C ASN A 222 13.10 -4.43 16.42
N SER A 223 12.73 -3.17 16.12
CA SER A 223 13.24 -1.98 16.81
C SER A 223 12.35 -1.52 17.99
N GLY A 224 11.31 -2.29 18.35
CA GLY A 224 10.43 -2.00 19.48
C GLY A 224 9.20 -1.14 19.16
N PHE A 225 8.97 -0.78 17.89
CA PHE A 225 7.78 -0.01 17.51
C PHE A 225 6.55 -0.90 17.38
N LYS A 226 5.48 -0.57 18.11
CA LYS A 226 4.16 -1.17 17.90
C LYS A 226 3.66 -0.78 16.51
N THR A 227 3.52 -1.75 15.62
CA THR A 227 3.25 -1.50 14.19
C THR A 227 1.98 -2.24 13.76
N SER A 228 1.08 -1.54 13.06
CA SER A 228 -0.05 -2.14 12.34
C SER A 228 0.17 -1.97 10.85
N SER A 229 -0.14 -3.02 10.08
CA SER A 229 -0.04 -3.00 8.63
C SER A 229 -1.40 -3.27 7.99
N ILE A 230 -1.74 -2.42 7.04
CA ILE A 230 -2.88 -2.50 6.14
C ILE A 230 -2.30 -2.78 4.75
N VAL A 231 -2.78 -3.80 4.04
CA VAL A 231 -2.41 -4.03 2.63
C VAL A 231 -3.59 -3.75 1.72
N SER A 232 -3.35 -3.31 0.49
CA SER A 232 -4.40 -3.13 -0.51
C SER A 232 -4.23 -4.08 -1.69
N TYR A 233 -5.38 -4.54 -2.21
CA TYR A 233 -5.51 -5.32 -3.42
C TYR A 233 -6.57 -4.70 -4.32
N THR A 234 -6.59 -5.10 -5.58
CA THR A 234 -7.51 -4.56 -6.59
C THR A 234 -8.30 -5.67 -7.27
N LEU A 235 -9.55 -5.36 -7.61
CA LEU A 235 -10.41 -6.16 -8.50
C LEU A 235 -11.03 -5.26 -9.56
N ASP A 236 -11.24 -5.78 -10.76
CA ASP A 236 -11.91 -5.07 -11.86
C ASP A 236 -11.36 -3.65 -12.13
N SER A 237 -10.07 -3.42 -11.85
CA SER A 237 -9.43 -2.09 -11.82
C SER A 237 -8.39 -1.92 -12.93
N GLU A 238 -8.06 -0.67 -13.23
CA GLU A 238 -7.04 -0.29 -14.21
C GLU A 238 -5.82 0.29 -13.49
N MET A 239 -4.62 -0.17 -13.86
CA MET A 239 -3.34 0.29 -13.34
C MET A 239 -2.67 1.21 -14.34
N TYR A 240 -2.10 2.32 -13.87
CA TYR A 240 -1.17 3.13 -14.64
C TYR A 240 0.17 2.42 -14.73
N LEU A 241 0.56 2.07 -15.96
CA LEU A 241 1.84 1.47 -16.28
C LEU A 241 2.60 2.43 -17.21
N PRO A 242 3.57 3.21 -16.70
CA PRO A 242 4.36 4.09 -17.55
C PRO A 242 5.20 3.30 -18.56
N LYS A 243 5.37 3.87 -19.76
CA LYS A 243 6.23 3.28 -20.80
C LYS A 243 7.62 3.05 -20.22
N ASN A 244 8.10 1.81 -20.32
CA ASN A 244 9.43 1.42 -19.89
C ASN A 244 10.02 0.36 -20.84
N PRO A 245 11.34 0.20 -20.90
CA PRO A 245 11.98 -0.76 -21.82
C PRO A 245 11.72 -2.23 -21.48
N GLN A 246 11.27 -2.52 -20.25
CA GLN A 246 11.19 -3.88 -19.72
C GLN A 246 9.85 -4.55 -20.06
N PHE A 247 8.77 -3.78 -20.22
CA PHE A 247 7.42 -4.31 -20.38
C PHE A 247 6.68 -3.68 -21.56
N PRO A 248 5.99 -4.48 -22.40
CA PRO A 248 5.10 -3.95 -23.41
C PRO A 248 3.98 -3.18 -22.71
N THR A 249 3.95 -1.87 -22.96
CA THR A 249 3.02 -0.94 -22.33
C THR A 249 2.08 -0.40 -23.41
N PRO A 250 0.75 -0.47 -23.23
CA PRO A 250 -0.21 0.11 -24.17
C PRO A 250 0.01 1.61 -24.38
N ASP A 251 -0.48 2.16 -25.49
CA ASP A 251 -0.26 3.57 -25.81
C ASP A 251 -0.92 4.54 -24.81
N ASP A 252 -2.08 4.16 -24.28
CA ASP A 252 -2.76 4.90 -23.22
C ASP A 252 -2.16 4.67 -21.82
N GLN A 253 -1.16 3.78 -21.71
CA GLN A 253 -0.45 3.43 -20.48
C GLN A 253 -1.35 2.86 -19.36
N LYS A 254 -2.49 2.26 -19.73
CA LYS A 254 -3.44 1.67 -18.79
C LYS A 254 -3.53 0.16 -18.99
N VAL A 255 -3.61 -0.58 -17.88
CA VAL A 255 -3.72 -2.04 -17.95
C VAL A 255 -4.67 -2.63 -16.91
N GLY A 256 -5.49 -3.61 -17.30
CA GLY A 256 -6.47 -4.28 -16.40
C GLY A 256 -6.07 -5.68 -15.91
N TRP A 257 -4.89 -6.18 -16.31
CA TRP A 257 -4.42 -7.54 -16.02
C TRP A 257 -3.67 -7.74 -14.69
N ILE A 258 -3.44 -6.68 -13.89
CA ILE A 258 -2.75 -6.72 -12.57
C ILE A 258 -3.75 -6.62 -11.41
N ASN A 259 -4.90 -7.26 -11.53
CA ASN A 259 -5.84 -7.40 -10.41
C ASN A 259 -5.52 -8.66 -9.62
N ALA A 260 -5.97 -8.76 -8.36
CA ALA A 260 -5.65 -9.85 -7.46
C ALA A 260 -6.21 -11.23 -7.88
N ASP A 261 -7.18 -11.25 -8.78
CA ASP A 261 -7.72 -12.44 -9.45
C ASP A 261 -7.36 -12.52 -10.94
N GLY A 262 -6.52 -11.59 -11.42
CA GLY A 262 -6.20 -11.36 -12.82
C GLY A 262 -5.03 -12.20 -13.32
N PRO A 263 -4.81 -12.29 -14.64
CA PRO A 263 -3.93 -13.34 -15.16
C PRO A 263 -2.46 -13.16 -14.80
N LEU A 264 -2.02 -11.96 -14.43
CA LEU A 264 -0.62 -11.68 -14.10
C LEU A 264 -0.31 -11.53 -12.61
N MET A 265 -1.33 -11.33 -11.78
CA MET A 265 -1.19 -11.28 -10.32
C MET A 265 -2.30 -12.12 -9.71
N LEU A 266 -1.92 -13.13 -8.94
CA LEU A 266 -2.85 -14.08 -8.35
C LEU A 266 -2.66 -14.03 -6.85
N VAL A 267 -3.73 -13.77 -6.11
CA VAL A 267 -3.73 -13.72 -4.65
C VAL A 267 -4.59 -14.87 -4.14
N LYS A 268 -3.97 -15.79 -3.40
CA LYS A 268 -4.69 -16.94 -2.84
C LYS A 268 -5.79 -16.48 -1.89
N GLY A 269 -7.02 -16.97 -2.06
CA GLY A 269 -8.15 -16.63 -1.21
C GLY A 269 -8.84 -15.31 -1.53
N ILE A 270 -8.46 -14.59 -2.60
CA ILE A 270 -9.13 -13.32 -2.95
C ILE A 270 -10.63 -13.49 -3.26
N ASN A 271 -11.05 -14.68 -3.70
CA ASN A 271 -12.45 -14.96 -3.98
C ASN A 271 -13.35 -14.94 -2.73
N ASP A 272 -12.78 -15.09 -1.53
CA ASP A 272 -13.53 -15.01 -0.25
C ASP A 272 -14.06 -13.59 0.02
N PHE A 273 -13.51 -12.57 -0.63
CA PHE A 273 -13.84 -11.17 -0.38
C PHE A 273 -14.90 -10.60 -1.33
N LYS A 274 -15.11 -11.25 -2.48
CA LYS A 274 -15.85 -10.66 -3.61
C LYS A 274 -17.29 -10.29 -3.27
N GLU A 275 -17.98 -11.12 -2.49
CA GLU A 275 -19.38 -10.90 -2.11
C GLU A 275 -19.58 -9.74 -1.13
N PHE A 276 -18.53 -9.33 -0.39
CA PHE A 276 -18.57 -8.24 0.57
C PHE A 276 -18.17 -6.89 -0.04
N THR A 277 -17.94 -6.84 -1.35
CA THR A 277 -17.56 -5.62 -2.06
C THR A 277 -18.58 -5.24 -3.11
N GLN A 278 -18.64 -3.95 -3.43
CA GLN A 278 -19.51 -3.41 -4.47
C GLN A 278 -18.68 -2.83 -5.63
N PRO A 279 -19.23 -2.73 -6.85
CA PRO A 279 -18.58 -1.97 -7.91
C PRO A 279 -18.29 -0.53 -7.46
N ASN A 280 -17.16 0.03 -7.91
CA ASN A 280 -16.69 1.37 -7.55
C ASN A 280 -16.58 1.59 -6.04
N SER A 281 -15.91 0.66 -5.34
CA SER A 281 -15.79 0.72 -3.89
C SER A 281 -14.38 0.51 -3.35
N ILE A 282 -14.17 1.04 -2.16
CA ILE A 282 -13.05 0.77 -1.28
C ILE A 282 -13.64 0.06 -0.07
N THR A 283 -13.31 -1.21 0.13
CA THR A 283 -13.82 -1.99 1.27
C THR A 283 -12.67 -2.38 2.19
N LEU A 284 -12.76 -2.01 3.47
CA LEU A 284 -11.77 -2.33 4.49
C LEU A 284 -12.20 -3.59 5.25
N PHE A 285 -11.24 -4.48 5.49
CA PHE A 285 -11.39 -5.75 6.18
C PHE A 285 -10.42 -5.85 7.35
N LYS A 286 -10.92 -6.35 8.48
CA LYS A 286 -10.11 -6.66 9.66
C LYS A 286 -9.83 -8.15 9.67
N LEU A 287 -8.55 -8.52 9.66
CA LEU A 287 -8.14 -9.90 9.59
C LEU A 287 -7.78 -10.47 10.97
N ASN A 288 -7.57 -9.64 11.98
CA ASN A 288 -7.07 -10.05 13.29
C ASN A 288 -8.11 -9.98 14.43
N ALA A 289 -9.41 -10.06 14.12
CA ALA A 289 -10.41 -10.19 15.18
C ALA A 289 -10.33 -11.58 15.85
N ASN A 290 -11.04 -11.73 16.98
CA ASN A 290 -11.09 -12.99 17.71
C ASN A 290 -11.55 -14.15 16.81
N SER A 291 -10.94 -15.32 16.99
CA SER A 291 -11.24 -16.54 16.21
C SER A 291 -11.06 -16.37 14.70
N SER A 292 -10.14 -15.51 14.28
CA SER A 292 -9.85 -15.30 12.86
C SER A 292 -9.24 -16.54 12.20
N PRO A 293 -9.78 -17.01 11.06
CA PRO A 293 -9.19 -18.12 10.31
C PRO A 293 -7.82 -17.75 9.69
N TYR A 294 -7.49 -16.46 9.62
CA TYR A 294 -6.19 -15.98 9.15
C TYR A 294 -5.04 -16.30 10.12
N GLN A 295 -5.33 -16.71 11.36
CA GLN A 295 -4.32 -17.22 12.32
C GLN A 295 -3.72 -18.57 11.92
N HIS A 296 -4.40 -19.31 11.03
CA HIS A 296 -4.01 -20.66 10.61
C HIS A 296 -3.93 -20.80 9.09
N SER A 297 -3.83 -19.68 8.37
CA SER A 297 -3.91 -19.63 6.92
C SER A 297 -2.77 -18.84 6.31
N ASN A 298 -2.47 -19.15 5.06
CA ASN A 298 -1.54 -18.43 4.22
C ASN A 298 -2.23 -17.67 3.07
N LYS A 299 -3.56 -17.58 3.08
CA LYS A 299 -4.34 -16.76 2.15
C LYS A 299 -3.88 -15.29 2.21
N LEU A 300 -4.06 -14.56 1.11
CA LEU A 300 -3.60 -13.19 0.87
C LEU A 300 -2.08 -13.02 0.78
N ILE A 301 -1.30 -13.50 1.75
CA ILE A 301 0.17 -13.37 1.68
C ILE A 301 0.79 -14.27 0.60
N SER A 302 0.11 -15.34 0.20
CA SER A 302 0.52 -16.16 -0.94
C SER A 302 0.10 -15.47 -2.25
N VAL A 303 1.07 -14.81 -2.89
CA VAL A 303 0.88 -14.06 -4.14
C VAL A 303 1.77 -14.65 -5.23
N LYS A 304 1.19 -14.97 -6.38
CA LYS A 304 1.93 -15.36 -7.58
C LYS A 304 1.85 -14.24 -8.60
N SER A 305 3.00 -13.64 -8.90
CA SER A 305 3.15 -12.72 -10.02
C SER A 305 3.97 -13.37 -11.12
N THR A 306 3.45 -13.33 -12.35
CA THR A 306 4.08 -13.98 -13.51
C THR A 306 4.93 -13.03 -14.35
N MET A 307 4.68 -11.72 -14.29
CA MET A 307 5.47 -10.72 -15.02
C MET A 307 5.65 -9.39 -14.27
N PHE A 308 4.84 -9.05 -13.25
CA PHE A 308 4.87 -7.72 -12.61
C PHE A 308 5.02 -7.79 -11.09
N GLY A 309 6.16 -7.34 -10.57
CA GLY A 309 6.44 -7.39 -9.14
C GLY A 309 6.90 -8.76 -8.66
N GLU A 310 6.95 -8.94 -7.34
CA GLU A 310 7.46 -10.17 -6.73
C GLU A 310 6.34 -11.17 -6.45
N SER A 311 6.65 -12.45 -6.59
CA SER A 311 5.83 -13.50 -5.98
C SER A 311 6.18 -13.60 -4.50
N PHE A 312 5.16 -13.70 -3.66
CA PHE A 312 5.29 -13.84 -2.21
C PHE A 312 4.85 -15.24 -1.80
N THR A 313 5.81 -16.00 -1.27
CA THR A 313 5.54 -17.27 -0.58
C THR A 313 5.85 -17.06 0.89
N PRO A 314 4.87 -17.24 1.79
CA PRO A 314 5.10 -17.09 3.23
C PRO A 314 6.07 -18.16 3.72
N LYS A 315 6.77 -17.85 4.82
CA LYS A 315 7.70 -18.80 5.44
C LYS A 315 6.94 -19.93 6.11
N GLU A 316 7.57 -21.09 6.21
CA GLU A 316 7.03 -22.21 6.98
C GLU A 316 6.71 -21.77 8.42
N ASN A 317 5.63 -22.32 8.97
CA ASN A 317 5.14 -22.02 10.32
C ASN A 317 4.75 -20.55 10.57
N THR A 318 4.46 -19.79 9.50
CA THR A 318 3.83 -18.46 9.60
C THR A 318 2.42 -18.48 9.03
N ASN A 319 1.62 -17.50 9.41
CA ASN A 319 0.27 -17.26 8.91
C ASN A 319 0.11 -15.81 8.43
N THR A 320 -1.01 -15.48 7.78
CA THR A 320 -1.29 -14.15 7.23
C THR A 320 -1.11 -13.02 8.26
N LEU A 321 -1.50 -13.25 9.53
CA LEU A 321 -1.45 -12.22 10.58
C LEU A 321 -0.04 -11.91 11.07
N ASP A 322 0.95 -12.76 10.77
CA ASP A 322 2.37 -12.44 11.00
C ASP A 322 2.86 -11.31 10.07
N TYR A 323 2.18 -11.10 8.94
CA TYR A 323 2.56 -10.14 7.90
C TYR A 323 1.75 -8.85 7.96
N PHE A 324 0.43 -8.92 8.13
CA PHE A 324 -0.46 -7.75 8.19
C PHE A 324 -1.79 -8.08 8.87
N GLN A 325 -2.47 -7.06 9.41
CA GLN A 325 -3.68 -7.24 10.24
C GLN A 325 -4.95 -6.76 9.56
N TYR A 326 -4.82 -5.93 8.53
CA TYR A 326 -5.93 -5.36 7.79
C TYR A 326 -5.69 -5.47 6.29
N MET A 327 -6.77 -5.55 5.53
CA MET A 327 -6.75 -5.57 4.08
C MET A 327 -7.78 -4.59 3.54
N VAL A 328 -7.47 -3.93 2.45
CA VAL A 328 -8.40 -3.09 1.69
C VAL A 328 -8.53 -3.67 0.29
N LEU A 329 -9.76 -3.76 -0.20
CA LEU A 329 -10.06 -4.14 -1.56
C LEU A 329 -10.60 -2.93 -2.32
N LEU A 330 -9.88 -2.54 -3.38
CA LEU A 330 -10.31 -1.50 -4.30
C LEU A 330 -10.99 -2.17 -5.51
N ARG A 331 -12.19 -1.73 -5.85
CA ARG A 331 -12.95 -2.28 -6.96
C ARG A 331 -13.30 -1.20 -7.96
N ASN A 332 -12.96 -1.43 -9.23
CA ASN A 332 -13.09 -0.45 -10.32
C ASN A 332 -12.26 0.83 -10.14
N SER A 333 -11.14 0.75 -9.42
CA SER A 333 -10.19 1.86 -9.37
C SER A 333 -9.70 2.17 -10.78
N LYS A 334 -9.63 3.46 -11.10
CA LYS A 334 -9.01 3.93 -12.33
C LYS A 334 -7.49 3.91 -12.23
N ALA A 335 -6.84 3.88 -13.39
CA ALA A 335 -5.41 4.11 -13.49
C ALA A 335 -5.10 5.54 -13.10
N LEU A 336 -3.97 5.75 -12.43
CA LEU A 336 -3.44 7.10 -12.18
C LEU A 336 -3.24 7.88 -13.47
N THR A 337 -3.49 9.19 -13.42
CA THR A 337 -3.33 10.07 -14.57
C THR A 337 -1.94 10.68 -14.54
N PRO A 338 -1.07 10.44 -15.53
CA PRO A 338 0.28 11.01 -15.54
C PRO A 338 0.26 12.54 -15.50
N LEU A 339 1.23 13.11 -14.78
CA LEU A 339 1.46 14.54 -14.75
C LEU A 339 2.18 14.97 -16.04
N GLN A 340 1.62 15.94 -16.76
CA GLN A 340 2.20 16.51 -17.98
C GLN A 340 3.27 17.56 -17.69
#